data_AF-A0A9X5X5G0-F1
#
_entry.id   AF-A0A9X5X5G0-F1
#
_cell.length_a   1.000
_cell.length_b   1.000
_cell.length_c   1.000
_cell.angle_alpha   90.00
_cell.angle_beta   90.00
_cell.angle_gamma   90.00
#
_symmetry.space_group_name_H-M   'P 1'
#
loop_
_entity.id
_entity.type
_entity.pdbx_description
1 polymer ?
#
loop_
_entity_poly.entity_id
_entity_poly.type
_entity_poly.pdbx_seq_one_letter_code
_entity_poly.pdbx_strand_id
1 'polypeptide(L)'
;SKVTQTVPADYAAAAAKTGRLSPRDPAEIAQLYATYEDLKRDRAVIDFEDVLLLTVAILQDRHDIAEQVRSQYQHFVVDEYQDVSPLQQRLLELWLGERDSLCVVGDASQTIYSFTGATPDHLLDFRTRHPGATVVKLVRDYRSSPQVVHLANGLLSQARGRAADHRLELISQRAPGPEPVYAEYTDEPAEAEGAARRIRDLIASGIPAGEIAILFRTNSQSEIYEQALADAGVPYQLRGAERFFDRPEVRKAGAALRAAARFGANDSLLDDVVDLPSQVRAVLSGEGWTA
;
A
#
# COMPACT_ATOMS: atom_id res chain seq x y z
N SER A 1 -3.57 3.76 15.82
CA SER A 1 -2.22 3.41 15.33
C SER A 1 -1.40 4.69 15.26
N LYS A 2 -0.07 4.62 15.19
CA LYS A 2 0.80 5.78 14.93
C LYS A 2 0.43 6.51 13.64
N VAL A 3 -0.02 5.75 12.62
CA VAL A 3 -0.49 6.30 11.32
C VAL A 3 -1.66 7.27 11.51
N THR A 4 -2.54 6.98 12.47
CA THR A 4 -3.68 7.83 12.86
C THR A 4 -3.35 8.75 14.04
N GLN A 5 -2.06 8.93 14.38
CA GLN A 5 -1.57 9.71 15.52
C GLN A 5 -2.19 9.31 16.87
N THR A 6 -2.55 8.03 17.04
CA THR A 6 -3.10 7.52 18.30
C THR A 6 -1.98 6.93 19.16
N VAL A 7 -1.72 7.54 20.31
CA VAL A 7 -0.80 7.03 21.33
C VAL A 7 -1.48 5.98 22.23
N PRO A 8 -0.72 5.16 22.99
CA PRO A 8 -1.32 4.12 23.84
C PRO A 8 -2.42 4.63 24.78
N ALA A 9 -2.20 5.78 25.42
CA ALA A 9 -3.18 6.38 26.35
C ALA A 9 -4.52 6.72 25.69
N ASP A 10 -4.52 7.07 24.41
CA ASP A 10 -5.71 7.49 23.67
C ASP A 10 -6.42 6.32 22.98
N TYR A 11 -5.83 5.12 23.01
CA TYR A 11 -6.31 3.98 22.23
C TYR A 11 -7.76 3.63 22.57
N ALA A 12 -8.12 3.57 23.85
CA ALA A 12 -9.47 3.20 24.28
C ALA A 12 -10.53 4.19 23.76
N ALA A 13 -10.25 5.50 23.86
CA ALA A 13 -11.13 6.55 23.35
C ALA A 13 -11.25 6.50 21.82
N ALA A 14 -10.13 6.30 21.11
CA ALA A 14 -10.12 6.17 19.66
C ALA A 14 -10.88 4.92 19.17
N ALA A 15 -10.70 3.78 19.84
CA ALA A 15 -11.42 2.54 19.52
C ALA A 15 -12.93 2.70 19.70
N ALA A 16 -13.36 3.34 20.80
CA ALA A 16 -14.77 3.63 21.05
C ALA A 16 -15.38 4.57 19.99
N LYS A 17 -14.67 5.66 19.65
CA LYS A 17 -15.12 6.62 18.63
C LYS A 17 -15.32 5.99 17.25
N THR A 18 -14.49 5.01 16.90
CA THR A 18 -14.53 4.34 15.59
C THR A 18 -15.43 3.10 15.57
N GLY A 19 -16.03 2.72 16.71
CA GLY A 19 -16.82 1.50 16.83
C GLY A 19 -16.01 0.23 16.55
N ARG A 20 -14.68 0.29 16.74
CA ARG A 20 -13.78 -0.82 16.40
C ARG A 20 -13.99 -1.98 17.36
N LEU A 21 -14.32 -3.16 16.81
CA LEU A 21 -14.32 -4.41 17.56
C LEU A 21 -12.88 -4.79 17.89
N SER A 22 -12.57 -4.82 19.18
CA SER A 22 -11.26 -5.20 19.69
C SER A 22 -11.30 -6.66 20.16
N PRO A 23 -10.27 -7.48 19.88
CA PRO A 23 -10.22 -8.88 20.31
C PRO A 23 -10.06 -9.04 21.84
N ARG A 24 -9.66 -7.96 22.52
CA ARG A 24 -9.52 -7.85 23.98
C ARG A 24 -10.06 -6.51 24.46
N ASP A 25 -10.15 -6.34 25.78
CA ASP A 25 -10.51 -5.06 26.38
C ASP A 25 -9.62 -3.92 25.84
N PRO A 26 -10.19 -2.77 25.42
CA PRO A 26 -9.38 -1.66 24.91
C PRO A 26 -8.29 -1.15 25.86
N ALA A 27 -8.47 -1.25 27.18
CA ALA A 27 -7.45 -0.91 28.16
C ALA A 27 -6.30 -1.93 28.16
N GLU A 28 -6.60 -3.23 28.01
CA GLU A 28 -5.56 -4.26 27.84
C GLU A 28 -4.74 -4.01 26.56
N ILE A 29 -5.41 -3.65 25.46
CA ILE A 29 -4.70 -3.32 24.21
C ILE A 29 -3.83 -2.07 24.37
N ALA A 30 -4.31 -1.05 25.09
CA ALA A 30 -3.54 0.15 25.38
C ALA A 30 -2.26 -0.19 26.17
N GLN A 31 -2.37 -1.04 27.19
CA GLN A 31 -1.22 -1.51 27.97
C GLN A 31 -0.25 -2.35 27.14
N LEU A 32 -0.77 -3.24 26.29
CA LEU A 32 0.05 -4.03 25.37
C LEU A 32 0.81 -3.14 24.39
N TYR A 33 0.14 -2.12 23.84
CA TYR A 33 0.75 -1.16 22.93
C TYR A 33 1.85 -0.34 23.63
N ALA A 34 1.61 0.13 24.86
CA ALA A 34 2.65 0.81 25.65
C ALA A 34 3.87 -0.10 25.89
N THR A 35 3.63 -1.34 26.31
CA THR A 35 4.70 -2.32 26.54
C THR A 35 5.49 -2.63 25.26
N TYR A 36 4.80 -2.73 24.11
CA TYR A 36 5.45 -2.91 22.81
C TYR A 36 6.38 -1.74 22.48
N GLU A 37 5.93 -0.50 22.69
CA GLU A 37 6.73 0.70 22.45
C GLU A 37 7.96 0.77 23.38
N ASP A 38 7.79 0.44 24.66
CA ASP A 38 8.89 0.40 25.64
C ASP A 38 9.94 -0.65 25.25
N LEU A 39 9.52 -1.88 24.95
CA LEU A 39 10.42 -2.96 24.52
C LEU A 39 11.18 -2.61 23.23
N LYS A 40 10.50 -1.96 22.30
CA LYS A 40 11.08 -1.54 21.03
C LYS A 40 12.13 -0.46 21.24
N ARG A 41 11.88 0.50 22.15
CA ARG A 41 12.82 1.53 22.57
C ARG A 41 14.04 0.93 23.28
N ASP A 42 13.83 0.04 24.24
CA ASP A 42 14.90 -0.64 24.98
C ASP A 42 15.84 -1.42 24.04
N ARG A 43 15.29 -1.97 22.96
CA ARG A 43 16.05 -2.72 21.95
C ARG A 43 16.67 -1.84 20.86
N ALA A 44 16.44 -0.52 20.88
CA ALA A 44 16.88 0.41 19.85
C ALA A 44 16.52 -0.06 18.42
N VAL A 45 15.29 -0.54 18.24
CA VAL A 45 14.74 -0.91 16.93
C VAL A 45 13.58 0.00 16.56
N ILE A 46 13.25 0.06 15.27
CA ILE A 46 12.16 0.85 14.73
C ILE A 46 11.33 -0.02 13.79
N ASP A 47 10.01 0.19 13.77
CA ASP A 47 9.11 -0.40 12.79
C ASP A 47 8.86 0.56 11.60
N PHE A 48 8.04 0.14 10.64
CA PHE A 48 7.77 0.94 9.44
C PHE A 48 7.13 2.30 9.76
N GLU A 49 6.29 2.36 10.79
CA GLU A 49 5.56 3.57 11.15
C GLU A 49 6.49 4.54 11.91
N ASP A 50 7.44 4.00 12.67
CA ASP A 50 8.49 4.79 13.32
C ASP A 50 9.40 5.50 12.34
N VAL A 51 9.65 4.94 11.15
CA VAL A 51 10.44 5.63 10.11
C VAL A 51 9.84 6.99 9.81
N LEU A 52 8.52 7.05 9.61
CA LEU A 52 7.82 8.31 9.35
C LEU A 52 7.77 9.19 10.61
N LEU A 53 7.45 8.60 11.76
CA LEU A 53 7.31 9.34 13.02
C LEU A 53 8.63 10.00 13.46
N LEU A 54 9.73 9.27 13.40
CA LEU A 54 11.06 9.78 13.72
C LEU A 54 11.53 10.81 12.70
N THR A 55 11.23 10.61 11.42
CA THR A 55 11.54 11.63 10.40
C THR A 55 10.80 12.93 10.68
N VAL A 56 9.51 12.85 11.04
CA VAL A 56 8.71 14.01 11.47
C VAL A 56 9.33 14.68 12.70
N ALA A 57 9.70 13.90 13.73
CA ALA A 57 10.32 14.43 14.94
C ALA A 57 11.66 15.13 14.66
N ILE A 58 12.53 14.49 13.87
CA ILE A 58 13.82 15.06 13.47
C ILE A 58 13.61 16.39 12.73
N LEU A 59 12.70 16.46 11.76
CA LEU A 59 12.44 17.68 11.01
C LEU A 59 11.80 18.79 11.85
N GLN A 60 11.10 18.44 12.93
CA GLN A 60 10.55 19.41 13.88
C GLN A 60 11.61 19.95 14.82
N ASP A 61 12.47 19.09 15.35
CA ASP A 61 13.43 19.44 16.40
C ASP A 61 14.76 19.97 15.82
N ARG A 62 15.11 19.58 14.58
CA ARG A 62 16.37 19.92 13.91
C ARG A 62 16.13 20.77 12.68
N HIS A 63 16.04 22.09 12.91
CA HIS A 63 15.86 23.07 11.84
C HIS A 63 16.96 23.02 10.77
N ASP A 64 18.20 22.73 11.15
CA ASP A 64 19.32 22.56 10.22
C ASP A 64 19.09 21.42 9.21
N ILE A 65 18.53 20.30 9.68
CA ILE A 65 18.17 19.17 8.80
C ILE A 65 16.95 19.52 7.94
N ALA A 66 15.94 20.17 8.53
CA ALA A 66 14.76 20.60 7.78
C ALA A 66 15.10 21.58 6.65
N GLU A 67 16.01 22.53 6.90
CA GLU A 67 16.52 23.46 5.90
C GLU A 67 17.28 22.74 4.80
N GLN A 68 18.09 21.74 5.13
CA GLN A 68 18.76 20.92 4.12
C GLN A 68 17.75 20.26 3.17
N VAL A 69 16.72 19.60 3.72
CA VAL A 69 15.66 18.97 2.91
C VAL A 69 14.91 20.00 2.07
N ARG A 70 14.53 21.14 2.65
CA ARG A 70 13.83 22.21 1.94
C ARG A 70 14.67 22.82 0.83
N SER A 71 15.97 22.99 1.04
CA SER A 71 16.88 23.54 0.05
C SER A 71 17.09 22.58 -1.13
N GLN A 72 17.13 21.28 -0.85
CA GLN A 72 17.34 20.23 -1.85
C GLN A 72 16.09 19.98 -2.69
N TYR A 73 14.91 19.92 -2.07
CA TYR A 73 13.65 19.60 -2.73
C TYR A 73 12.73 20.83 -2.76
N GLN A 74 12.63 21.43 -3.95
CA GLN A 74 11.90 22.69 -4.15
C GLN A 74 10.44 22.51 -4.52
N HIS A 75 10.12 21.44 -5.26
CA HIS A 75 8.79 21.16 -5.76
C HIS A 75 8.39 19.74 -5.40
N PHE A 76 7.18 19.58 -4.87
CA PHE A 76 6.62 18.27 -4.52
C PHE A 76 5.48 17.93 -5.47
N VAL A 77 5.48 16.69 -5.94
CA VAL A 77 4.35 16.08 -6.63
C VAL A 77 3.95 14.85 -5.84
N VAL A 78 2.70 14.79 -5.39
CA VAL A 78 2.17 13.67 -4.62
C VAL A 78 1.02 13.06 -5.38
N ASP A 79 1.22 11.81 -5.81
CA ASP A 79 0.19 10.99 -6.44
C ASP A 79 -0.59 10.20 -5.37
N GLU A 80 -1.77 9.70 -5.73
CA GLU A 80 -2.68 8.96 -4.84
C GLU A 80 -2.98 9.68 -3.51
N TYR A 81 -3.15 11.00 -3.58
CA TYR A 81 -3.28 11.86 -2.40
C TYR A 81 -4.52 11.58 -1.55
N GLN A 82 -5.53 10.88 -2.10
CA GLN A 82 -6.69 10.40 -1.34
C GLN A 82 -6.33 9.33 -0.29
N ASP A 83 -5.21 8.62 -0.48
CA ASP A 83 -4.77 7.54 0.41
C ASP A 83 -3.66 7.99 1.38
N VAL A 84 -3.43 9.30 1.51
CA VAL A 84 -2.47 9.87 2.45
C VAL A 84 -3.00 9.77 3.89
N SER A 85 -2.15 9.27 4.78
CA SER A 85 -2.41 9.25 6.22
C SER A 85 -2.06 10.58 6.90
N PRO A 86 -2.63 10.87 8.08
CA PRO A 86 -2.27 12.06 8.86
C PRO A 86 -0.76 12.21 9.13
N LEU A 87 -0.05 11.09 9.32
CA LEU A 87 1.39 11.11 9.55
C LEU A 87 2.18 11.49 8.29
N GLN A 88 1.79 10.95 7.12
CA GLN A 88 2.38 11.32 5.83
C GLN A 88 2.07 12.77 5.46
N GLN A 89 0.85 13.23 5.73
CA GLN A 89 0.47 14.64 5.55
C GLN A 89 1.36 15.55 6.39
N ARG A 90 1.60 15.19 7.66
CA ARG A 90 2.47 15.97 8.54
C ARG A 90 3.91 16.02 8.04
N LEU A 91 4.44 14.92 7.53
CA LEU A 91 5.77 14.86 6.93
C LEU A 91 5.86 15.79 5.72
N LEU A 92 4.87 15.76 4.83
CA LEU A 92 4.80 16.63 3.66
C LEU A 92 4.79 18.11 4.04
N GLU A 93 4.04 18.50 5.07
CA GLU A 93 4.02 19.88 5.59
C GLU A 93 5.40 20.33 6.07
N LEU A 94 6.14 19.46 6.76
CA LEU A 94 7.49 19.79 7.24
C LEU A 94 8.50 19.93 6.10
N TRP A 95 8.39 19.08 5.08
CA TRP A 95 9.18 19.17 3.85
C TRP A 95 8.88 20.43 3.03
N LEU A 96 7.62 20.85 2.98
CA LEU A 96 7.23 22.09 2.30
C LEU A 96 7.70 23.32 3.07
N GLY A 97 7.56 23.32 4.40
CA GLY A 97 7.76 24.52 5.21
C GLY A 97 6.69 25.56 4.90
N GLU A 98 7.10 26.81 4.65
CA GLU A 98 6.19 27.91 4.32
C GLU A 98 5.85 28.02 2.83
N ARG A 99 6.37 27.09 2.00
CA ARG A 99 6.20 27.13 0.55
C ARG A 99 4.88 26.50 0.12
N ASP A 100 4.40 26.95 -1.03
CA ASP A 100 3.20 26.44 -1.71
C ASP A 100 3.52 25.65 -2.99
N SER A 101 4.78 25.25 -3.17
CA SER A 101 5.29 24.48 -4.32
C SER A 101 4.91 23.00 -4.23
N LEU A 102 3.60 22.74 -4.26
CA LEU A 102 2.98 21.43 -4.14
C LEU A 102 1.96 21.20 -5.26
N CYS A 103 2.11 20.08 -5.97
CA CYS A 103 1.10 19.52 -6.84
C CYS A 103 0.60 18.21 -6.24
N VAL A 104 -0.71 18.05 -6.07
CA VAL A 104 -1.32 16.80 -5.61
C VAL A 104 -2.26 16.25 -6.68
N VAL A 105 -2.24 14.93 -6.84
CA VAL A 105 -3.11 14.19 -7.75
C VAL A 105 -3.82 13.12 -6.94
N GLY A 106 -5.12 12.94 -7.19
CA GLY A 106 -5.91 11.92 -6.53
C GLY A 106 -7.38 11.95 -6.93
N ASP A 107 -8.10 10.90 -6.59
CA ASP A 107 -9.54 10.77 -6.79
C ASP A 107 -10.18 10.27 -5.50
N ALA A 108 -11.04 11.08 -4.89
CA ALA A 108 -11.72 10.73 -3.65
C ALA A 108 -12.58 9.46 -3.78
N SER A 109 -13.05 9.15 -5.00
CA SER A 109 -13.85 7.95 -5.31
C SER A 109 -13.01 6.66 -5.27
N GLN A 110 -11.68 6.77 -5.28
CA GLN A 110 -10.74 5.64 -5.31
C GLN A 110 -10.08 5.37 -3.95
N THR A 111 -10.59 5.98 -2.88
CA THR A 111 -10.06 5.79 -1.52
C THR A 111 -10.36 4.37 -1.03
N ILE A 112 -9.33 3.52 -0.98
CA ILE A 112 -9.47 2.11 -0.56
C ILE A 112 -8.55 1.73 0.62
N TYR A 113 -7.64 2.61 1.04
CA TYR A 113 -6.68 2.33 2.13
C TYR A 113 -7.09 2.90 3.49
N SER A 114 -8.35 3.30 3.68
CA SER A 114 -8.84 3.86 4.95
C SER A 114 -8.64 2.93 6.16
N PHE A 115 -8.66 1.61 5.94
CA PHE A 115 -8.36 0.60 6.98
C PHE A 115 -6.93 0.70 7.55
N THR A 116 -6.00 1.29 6.80
CA THR A 116 -4.62 1.56 7.25
C THR A 116 -4.43 2.95 7.87
N GLY A 117 -5.48 3.78 7.92
CA GLY A 117 -5.43 5.13 8.49
C GLY A 117 -5.33 6.26 7.48
N ALA A 118 -5.44 5.96 6.18
CA ALA A 118 -5.59 6.97 5.13
C ALA A 118 -6.91 7.75 5.24
N THR A 119 -6.92 9.00 4.79
CA THR A 119 -8.16 9.80 4.69
C THR A 119 -8.22 10.64 3.42
N PRO A 120 -9.37 10.65 2.70
CA PRO A 120 -9.56 11.50 1.54
C PRO A 120 -9.73 12.97 1.91
N ASP A 121 -9.97 13.29 3.19
CA ASP A 121 -10.20 14.65 3.66
C ASP A 121 -9.04 15.58 3.28
N HIS A 122 -7.81 15.07 3.23
CA HIS A 122 -6.67 15.85 2.75
C HIS A 122 -6.89 16.32 1.30
N LEU A 123 -7.31 15.45 0.39
CA LEU A 123 -7.62 15.83 -0.97
C LEU A 123 -8.84 16.77 -1.03
N LEU A 124 -9.90 16.45 -0.31
CA LEU A 124 -11.16 17.21 -0.34
C LEU A 124 -11.01 18.63 0.23
N ASP A 125 -10.24 18.79 1.31
CA ASP A 125 -9.97 20.07 1.97
C ASP A 125 -8.74 20.80 1.42
N PHE A 126 -8.17 20.34 0.29
CA PHE A 126 -6.94 20.91 -0.25
C PHE A 126 -7.07 22.41 -0.55
N ARG A 127 -8.19 22.85 -1.15
CA ARG A 127 -8.44 24.27 -1.45
C ARG A 127 -8.65 25.11 -0.20
N THR A 128 -9.14 24.51 0.88
CA THR A 128 -9.29 25.20 2.17
C THR A 128 -7.91 25.50 2.76
N ARG A 129 -6.97 24.56 2.62
CA ARG A 129 -5.59 24.68 3.10
C ARG A 129 -4.68 25.49 2.18
N HIS A 130 -4.95 25.45 0.87
CA HIS A 130 -4.23 26.18 -0.17
C HIS A 130 -5.22 26.99 -1.03
N PRO A 131 -5.68 28.17 -0.56
CA PRO A 131 -6.69 28.97 -1.26
C PRO A 131 -6.27 29.41 -2.68
N GLY A 132 -4.97 29.57 -2.91
CA GLY A 132 -4.39 29.91 -4.22
C GLY A 132 -4.22 28.72 -5.17
N ALA A 133 -4.58 27.50 -4.77
CA ALA A 133 -4.37 26.32 -5.58
C ALA A 133 -5.19 26.34 -6.87
N THR A 134 -4.52 26.03 -7.98
CA THR A 134 -5.19 25.75 -9.26
C THR A 134 -5.78 24.35 -9.23
N VAL A 135 -7.07 24.22 -9.54
CA VAL A 135 -7.74 22.91 -9.62
C VAL A 135 -8.01 22.56 -11.07
N VAL A 136 -7.45 21.43 -11.50
CA VAL A 136 -7.68 20.84 -12.82
C VAL A 136 -8.48 19.56 -12.62
N LYS A 137 -9.66 19.49 -13.25
CA LYS A 137 -10.49 18.27 -13.25
C LYS A 137 -10.24 17.48 -14.53
N LEU A 138 -9.71 16.27 -14.39
CA LEU A 138 -9.46 15.36 -15.49
C LEU A 138 -10.64 14.40 -15.63
N VAL A 139 -11.57 14.73 -16.52
CA VAL A 139 -12.80 13.92 -16.76
C VAL A 139 -12.67 13.00 -17.97
N ARG A 140 -11.60 13.13 -18.77
CA ARG A 140 -11.39 12.31 -19.96
C ARG A 140 -10.65 11.03 -19.58
N ASP A 141 -11.34 9.91 -19.72
CA ASP A 141 -10.76 8.58 -19.50
C ASP A 141 -10.18 8.04 -20.82
N TYR A 142 -8.88 7.76 -20.81
CA TYR A 142 -8.17 7.20 -21.96
C TYR A 142 -7.93 5.69 -21.81
N ARG A 143 -8.35 5.09 -20.69
CA ARG A 143 -8.05 3.69 -20.35
C ARG A 143 -9.14 2.73 -20.82
N SER A 144 -10.41 3.09 -20.64
CA SER A 144 -11.55 2.19 -20.68
C SER A 144 -12.51 2.54 -21.82
N SER A 145 -13.28 1.55 -22.29
CA SER A 145 -14.32 1.78 -23.30
C SER A 145 -15.49 2.58 -22.72
N PRO A 146 -16.32 3.22 -23.57
CA PRO A 146 -17.55 3.88 -23.13
C PRO A 146 -18.45 2.99 -22.26
N GLN A 147 -18.54 1.69 -22.55
CA GLN A 147 -19.36 0.73 -21.80
C GLN A 147 -18.85 0.52 -20.37
N VAL A 148 -17.54 0.34 -20.20
CA VAL A 148 -16.92 0.19 -18.87
C VAL A 148 -17.05 1.49 -18.07
N VAL A 149 -16.81 2.64 -18.71
CA VAL A 149 -16.96 3.97 -18.08
C VAL A 149 -18.41 4.22 -17.66
N HIS A 150 -19.37 3.85 -18.50
CA HIS A 150 -20.80 3.99 -18.19
C HIS A 150 -21.19 3.17 -16.95
N LEU A 151 -20.75 1.91 -16.88
CA LEU A 151 -20.97 1.05 -15.72
C LEU A 151 -20.34 1.64 -14.45
N ALA A 152 -19.10 2.12 -14.54
CA ALA A 152 -18.38 2.72 -13.41
C ALA A 152 -19.07 3.99 -12.89
N ASN A 153 -19.45 4.92 -13.79
CA ASN A 153 -20.19 6.12 -13.42
C ASN A 153 -21.56 5.77 -12.79
N GLY A 154 -22.25 4.77 -13.32
CA GLY A 154 -23.51 4.27 -12.77
C GLY A 154 -23.37 3.75 -11.33
N LEU A 155 -22.33 2.94 -11.07
CA LEU A 155 -22.02 2.45 -9.73
C LEU A 155 -21.71 3.60 -8.76
N LEU A 156 -20.83 4.53 -9.19
CA LEU A 156 -20.43 5.68 -8.37
C LEU A 156 -21.58 6.66 -8.11
N SER A 157 -22.58 6.72 -8.98
CA SER A 157 -23.77 7.56 -8.78
C SER A 157 -24.61 7.16 -7.55
N GLN A 158 -24.47 5.92 -7.08
CA GLN A 158 -25.17 5.40 -5.90
C GLN A 158 -24.39 5.61 -4.59
N ALA A 159 -23.13 6.04 -4.68
CA ALA A 159 -22.29 6.30 -3.52
C ALA A 159 -22.86 7.44 -2.66
N ARG A 160 -22.61 7.37 -1.34
CA ARG A 160 -23.08 8.36 -0.36
C ARG A 160 -21.91 8.92 0.44
N GLY A 161 -22.13 10.07 1.07
CA GLY A 161 -21.14 10.73 1.92
C GLY A 161 -20.27 11.71 1.15
N ARG A 162 -19.31 12.31 1.85
CA ARG A 162 -18.54 13.47 1.38
C ARG A 162 -17.80 13.23 0.06
N ALA A 163 -17.24 12.02 -0.14
CA ALA A 163 -16.57 11.67 -1.39
C ALA A 163 -17.52 11.70 -2.60
N ALA A 164 -18.81 11.40 -2.40
CA ALA A 164 -19.81 11.40 -3.46
C ALA A 164 -20.12 12.81 -3.99
N ASP A 165 -19.94 13.86 -3.18
CA ASP A 165 -20.14 15.27 -3.57
C ASP A 165 -19.04 15.77 -4.51
N HIS A 166 -17.87 15.12 -4.46
CA HIS A 166 -16.69 15.48 -5.23
C HIS A 166 -16.40 14.51 -6.39
N ARG A 167 -17.32 13.59 -6.68
CA ARG A 167 -17.17 12.61 -7.76
C ARG A 167 -17.00 13.30 -9.12
N LEU A 168 -16.13 12.73 -9.94
CA LEU A 168 -15.97 13.12 -11.33
C LEU A 168 -16.79 12.18 -12.21
N GLU A 169 -17.56 12.76 -13.14
CA GLU A 169 -18.18 11.97 -14.20
C GLU A 169 -17.16 11.78 -15.32
N LEU A 170 -16.76 10.53 -15.55
CA LEU A 170 -15.74 10.21 -16.55
C LEU A 170 -16.35 10.07 -17.94
N ILE A 171 -15.59 10.48 -18.96
CA ILE A 171 -15.97 10.42 -20.37
C ILE A 171 -14.88 9.68 -21.14
N SER A 172 -15.21 8.48 -21.64
CA SER A 172 -14.26 7.67 -22.41
C SER A 172 -13.84 8.39 -23.70
N GLN A 173 -12.54 8.28 -24.02
CA GLN A 173 -11.93 8.72 -25.27
C GLN A 173 -11.59 7.53 -26.19
N ARG A 174 -11.95 6.30 -25.79
CA ARG A 174 -11.71 5.09 -26.58
C ARG A 174 -12.88 4.80 -27.51
N ALA A 175 -12.60 4.01 -28.54
CA ALA A 175 -13.67 3.43 -29.35
C ALA A 175 -14.60 2.54 -28.49
N PRO A 176 -15.89 2.42 -28.87
CA PRO A 176 -16.81 1.47 -28.26
C PRO A 176 -16.21 0.06 -28.19
N GLY A 177 -16.36 -0.60 -27.04
CA GLY A 177 -15.95 -1.98 -26.79
C GLY A 177 -17.15 -2.88 -26.49
N PRO A 178 -16.90 -4.13 -26.06
CA PRO A 178 -17.98 -5.02 -25.63
C PRO A 178 -18.63 -4.53 -24.33
N GLU A 179 -19.89 -4.90 -24.12
CA GLU A 179 -20.57 -4.69 -22.84
C GLU A 179 -19.95 -5.56 -21.73
N PRO A 180 -19.79 -5.04 -20.50
CA PRO A 180 -19.47 -5.86 -19.34
C PRO A 180 -20.49 -6.99 -19.17
N VAL A 181 -20.01 -8.20 -18.93
CA VAL A 181 -20.86 -9.40 -18.76
C VAL A 181 -20.86 -9.81 -17.30
N TYR A 182 -22.06 -10.02 -16.76
CA TYR A 182 -22.27 -10.67 -15.46
C TYR A 182 -22.62 -12.14 -15.70
N ALA A 183 -22.00 -13.03 -14.93
CA ALA A 183 -22.28 -14.46 -14.95
C ALA A 183 -22.43 -14.97 -13.52
N GLU A 184 -23.44 -15.79 -13.28
CA GLU A 184 -23.68 -16.45 -11.99
C GLU A 184 -23.37 -17.93 -12.12
N TYR A 185 -22.76 -18.50 -11.08
CA TYR A 185 -22.35 -19.89 -11.01
C TYR A 185 -22.94 -20.53 -9.75
N THR A 186 -22.99 -21.86 -9.73
CA THR A 186 -23.58 -22.62 -8.61
C THR A 186 -22.74 -22.56 -7.34
N ASP A 187 -21.43 -22.44 -7.48
CA ASP A 187 -20.44 -22.38 -6.40
C ASP A 187 -19.11 -21.77 -6.88
N GLU A 188 -18.19 -21.55 -5.94
CA GLU A 188 -16.86 -20.97 -6.20
C GLU A 188 -16.00 -21.81 -7.17
N PRO A 189 -15.95 -23.16 -7.06
CA PRO A 189 -15.25 -23.98 -8.06
C PRO A 189 -15.80 -23.82 -9.48
N ALA A 190 -17.13 -23.83 -9.65
CA ALA A 190 -17.75 -23.64 -10.96
C ALA A 190 -17.45 -22.25 -11.56
N GLU A 191 -17.40 -21.21 -10.73
CA GLU A 191 -16.97 -19.87 -11.12
C GLU A 191 -15.52 -19.87 -11.63
N ALA A 192 -14.60 -20.44 -10.85
CA ALA A 192 -13.19 -20.49 -11.21
C ALA A 192 -12.93 -21.27 -12.51
N GLU A 193 -13.58 -22.43 -12.69
CA GLU A 193 -13.54 -23.18 -13.94
C GLU A 193 -14.14 -22.39 -15.12
N GLY A 194 -15.25 -21.70 -14.89
CA GLY A 194 -15.89 -20.82 -15.87
C GLY A 194 -14.96 -19.69 -16.33
N ALA A 195 -14.30 -19.03 -15.37
CA ALA A 195 -13.30 -18.01 -15.63
C ALA A 195 -12.10 -18.57 -16.41
N ALA A 196 -11.52 -19.70 -15.98
CA ALA A 196 -10.39 -20.34 -16.65
C ALA A 196 -10.71 -20.73 -18.10
N ARG A 197 -11.91 -21.31 -18.35
CA ARG A 197 -12.39 -21.60 -19.71
C ARG A 197 -12.47 -20.33 -20.56
N ARG A 198 -13.05 -19.26 -20.02
CA ARG A 198 -13.18 -17.99 -20.75
C ARG A 198 -11.83 -17.35 -21.07
N ILE A 199 -10.87 -17.42 -20.14
CA ILE A 199 -9.51 -16.90 -20.35
C ILE A 199 -8.81 -17.71 -21.44
N ARG A 200 -8.90 -19.03 -21.40
CA ARG A 200 -8.36 -19.89 -22.45
C ARG A 200 -8.94 -19.55 -23.82
N ASP A 201 -10.25 -19.31 -23.91
CA ASP A 201 -10.90 -18.95 -25.17
C ASP A 201 -10.44 -17.56 -25.67
N LEU A 202 -10.25 -16.58 -24.77
CA LEU A 202 -9.65 -15.27 -25.09
C LEU A 202 -8.22 -15.41 -25.63
N ILE A 203 -7.38 -16.23 -24.98
CA ILE A 203 -6.02 -16.52 -25.45
C ILE A 203 -6.04 -17.21 -26.82
N ALA A 204 -6.93 -18.19 -27.00
CA ALA A 204 -7.10 -18.89 -28.28
C ALA A 204 -7.55 -17.95 -29.41
N SER A 205 -8.31 -16.89 -29.08
CA SER A 205 -8.68 -15.82 -30.01
C SER A 205 -7.57 -14.80 -30.30
N GLY A 206 -6.38 -14.94 -29.66
CA GLY A 206 -5.21 -14.12 -29.90
C GLY A 206 -4.92 -13.03 -28.87
N ILE A 207 -5.69 -12.94 -27.78
CA ILE A 207 -5.41 -11.97 -26.70
C ILE A 207 -4.21 -12.45 -25.89
N PRO A 208 -3.15 -11.64 -25.71
CA PRO A 208 -2.02 -12.02 -24.88
C PRO A 208 -2.45 -12.29 -23.43
N ALA A 209 -1.94 -13.37 -22.82
CA ALA A 209 -2.24 -13.71 -21.43
C ALA A 209 -1.93 -12.57 -20.45
N GLY A 210 -0.88 -11.77 -20.74
CA GLY A 210 -0.51 -10.60 -19.93
C GLY A 210 -1.48 -9.41 -19.97
N GLU A 211 -2.48 -9.44 -20.86
CA GLU A 211 -3.56 -8.44 -20.94
C GLU A 211 -4.82 -8.89 -20.18
N ILE A 212 -4.78 -10.05 -19.53
CA ILE A 212 -5.92 -10.64 -18.80
C ILE A 212 -5.57 -10.67 -17.31
N ALA A 213 -6.49 -10.20 -16.47
CA ALA A 213 -6.34 -10.21 -15.02
C ALA A 213 -7.61 -10.75 -14.35
N ILE A 214 -7.42 -11.51 -13.27
CA ILE A 214 -8.47 -11.88 -12.32
C ILE A 214 -8.26 -11.03 -11.06
N LEU A 215 -9.32 -10.37 -10.61
CA LEU A 215 -9.32 -9.58 -9.39
C LEU A 215 -10.30 -10.21 -8.39
N PHE A 216 -9.84 -10.46 -7.17
CA PHE A 216 -10.63 -11.03 -6.08
C PHE A 216 -10.49 -10.17 -4.83
N ARG A 217 -11.41 -10.37 -3.87
CA ARG A 217 -11.52 -9.51 -2.67
C ARG A 217 -10.51 -9.89 -1.59
N THR A 218 -10.23 -11.18 -1.43
CA THR A 218 -9.30 -11.73 -0.43
C THR A 218 -8.34 -12.74 -1.06
N ASN A 219 -7.11 -12.79 -0.54
CA ASN A 219 -6.09 -13.71 -1.06
C ASN A 219 -6.48 -15.19 -0.91
N SER A 220 -7.33 -15.54 0.05
CA SER A 220 -7.83 -16.91 0.23
C SER A 220 -8.61 -17.43 -0.99
N GLN A 221 -9.13 -16.53 -1.84
CA GLN A 221 -9.82 -16.92 -3.06
C GLN A 221 -8.86 -17.39 -4.16
N SER A 222 -7.57 -17.04 -4.09
CA SER A 222 -6.60 -17.31 -5.17
C SER A 222 -6.43 -18.80 -5.47
N GLU A 223 -6.38 -19.65 -4.45
CA GLU A 223 -6.07 -21.08 -4.57
C GLU A 223 -6.99 -21.81 -5.57
N ILE A 224 -8.30 -21.56 -5.50
CA ILE A 224 -9.30 -22.20 -6.38
C ILE A 224 -9.10 -21.76 -7.84
N TYR A 225 -8.77 -20.49 -8.07
CA TYR A 225 -8.50 -19.96 -9.40
C TYR A 225 -7.16 -20.47 -9.96
N GLU A 226 -6.12 -20.58 -9.13
CA GLU A 226 -4.83 -21.15 -9.53
C GLU A 226 -4.98 -22.60 -10.00
N GLN A 227 -5.74 -23.40 -9.24
CA GLN A 227 -6.04 -24.79 -9.60
C GLN A 227 -6.82 -24.86 -10.93
N ALA A 228 -7.89 -24.09 -11.08
CA ALA A 228 -8.70 -24.09 -12.29
C ALA A 228 -7.91 -23.63 -13.54
N LEU A 229 -7.01 -22.64 -13.41
CA LEU A 229 -6.13 -22.20 -14.49
C LEU A 229 -5.11 -23.28 -14.86
N ALA A 230 -4.52 -23.94 -13.86
CA ALA A 230 -3.59 -25.05 -14.07
C ALA A 230 -4.27 -26.21 -14.82
N ASP A 231 -5.46 -26.62 -14.38
CA ASP A 231 -6.24 -27.70 -15.00
C ASP A 231 -6.66 -27.36 -16.44
N ALA A 232 -6.92 -26.08 -16.72
CA ALA A 232 -7.22 -25.59 -18.06
C ALA A 232 -5.97 -25.36 -18.95
N GLY A 233 -4.76 -25.56 -18.41
CA GLY A 233 -3.50 -25.30 -19.12
C GLY A 233 -3.24 -23.82 -19.41
N VAL A 234 -3.84 -22.91 -18.63
CA VAL A 234 -3.71 -21.46 -18.79
C VAL A 234 -2.51 -20.97 -17.97
N PRO A 235 -1.52 -20.28 -18.59
CA PRO A 235 -0.42 -19.70 -17.84
C PRO A 235 -0.90 -18.55 -16.97
N TYR A 236 -0.44 -18.50 -15.71
CA TYR A 236 -0.79 -17.44 -14.78
C TYR A 236 0.41 -16.95 -13.98
N GLN A 237 0.28 -15.74 -13.44
CA GLN A 237 1.20 -15.16 -12.47
C GLN A 237 0.39 -14.61 -11.30
N LEU A 238 0.65 -15.11 -10.10
CA LEU A 238 0.02 -14.57 -8.90
C LEU A 238 0.83 -13.37 -8.38
N ARG A 239 0.21 -12.18 -8.38
CA ARG A 239 0.79 -10.99 -7.75
C ARG A 239 0.33 -10.91 -6.29
N GLY A 240 1.27 -11.06 -5.36
CA GLY A 240 1.02 -10.88 -3.93
C GLY A 240 0.89 -12.17 -3.11
N ALA A 241 1.01 -13.36 -3.73
CA ALA A 241 1.31 -14.57 -2.97
C ALA A 241 2.72 -14.51 -2.39
N GLU A 242 2.84 -15.03 -1.16
CA GLU A 242 4.01 -15.05 -0.27
C GLU A 242 5.13 -14.14 -0.75
N ARG A 243 5.11 -12.87 -0.31
CA ARG A 243 6.14 -11.90 -0.65
C ARG A 243 7.48 -12.59 -0.43
N PHE A 244 8.36 -12.57 -1.41
CA PHE A 244 9.65 -13.28 -1.34
C PHE A 244 10.36 -13.09 0.01
N PHE A 245 10.31 -11.88 0.58
CA PHE A 245 10.89 -11.54 1.88
C PHE A 245 10.16 -12.07 3.12
N ASP A 246 8.91 -12.51 2.98
CA ASP A 246 8.11 -13.09 4.06
C ASP A 246 8.30 -14.61 4.17
N ARG A 247 8.85 -15.24 3.13
CA ARG A 247 9.19 -16.67 3.13
C ARG A 247 10.07 -17.00 4.34
N PRO A 248 9.78 -18.06 5.13
CA PRO A 248 10.53 -18.39 6.33
C PRO A 248 12.04 -18.44 6.10
N GLU A 249 12.46 -19.02 4.98
CA GLU A 249 13.85 -19.12 4.57
C GLU A 249 14.46 -17.74 4.27
N VAL A 250 13.79 -16.88 3.51
CA VAL A 250 14.29 -15.53 3.18
C VAL A 250 14.33 -14.63 4.42
N ARG A 251 13.36 -14.76 5.33
CA ARG A 251 13.39 -14.08 6.64
C ARG A 251 14.57 -14.52 7.48
N LYS A 252 14.87 -15.83 7.50
CA LYS A 252 16.01 -16.40 8.22
C LYS A 252 17.33 -15.86 7.66
N ALA A 253 17.49 -15.87 6.33
CA ALA A 253 18.63 -15.29 5.63
C ALA A 253 18.80 -13.79 5.97
N GLY A 254 17.74 -12.99 5.88
CA GLY A 254 17.78 -11.57 6.22
C GLY A 254 18.06 -11.30 7.70
N ALA A 255 17.65 -12.18 8.62
CA ALA A 255 18.00 -12.08 10.04
C ALA A 255 19.49 -12.36 10.27
N ALA A 256 20.05 -13.40 9.65
CA ALA A 256 21.47 -13.74 9.73
C ALA A 256 22.35 -12.60 9.18
N LEU A 257 22.01 -12.05 8.02
CA LEU A 257 22.73 -10.92 7.43
C LEU A 257 22.68 -9.66 8.28
N ARG A 258 21.53 -9.36 8.92
CA ARG A 258 21.43 -8.23 9.85
C ARG A 258 22.21 -8.44 11.14
N ALA A 259 22.25 -9.68 11.64
CA ALA A 259 23.07 -10.03 12.80
C ALA A 259 24.56 -9.85 12.47
N ALA A 260 25.02 -10.42 11.35
CA ALA A 260 26.38 -10.25 10.86
C ALA A 260 26.74 -8.77 10.64
N ALA A 261 25.85 -7.95 10.06
CA ALA A 261 26.11 -6.52 9.88
C ALA A 261 26.19 -5.73 11.21
N ARG A 262 25.47 -6.16 12.25
CA ARG A 262 25.49 -5.53 13.58
C ARG A 262 26.67 -5.99 14.45
N PHE A 263 27.04 -7.26 14.33
CA PHE A 263 28.07 -7.91 15.15
C PHE A 263 29.39 -8.12 14.42
N GLY A 264 29.48 -7.81 13.13
CA GLY A 264 30.65 -8.06 12.27
C GLY A 264 31.90 -7.24 12.59
N ALA A 265 31.85 -6.38 13.62
CA ALA A 265 33.08 -5.87 14.25
C ALA A 265 33.72 -6.90 15.21
N ASN A 266 33.03 -7.99 15.55
CA ASN A 266 33.43 -9.01 16.52
C ASN A 266 33.21 -10.46 16.02
N ASP A 267 32.90 -10.68 14.73
CA ASP A 267 32.67 -12.02 14.17
C ASP A 267 33.85 -12.46 13.31
N SER A 268 34.64 -13.41 13.82
CA SER A 268 35.84 -13.97 13.17
C SER A 268 35.60 -14.57 11.77
N LEU A 269 34.33 -14.78 11.39
CA LEU A 269 33.95 -15.27 10.07
C LEU A 269 34.05 -14.20 8.95
N LEU A 270 34.17 -12.92 9.31
CA LEU A 270 34.21 -11.80 8.36
C LEU A 270 35.60 -11.15 8.26
N ASP A 271 36.54 -11.52 9.14
CA ASP A 271 37.86 -10.89 9.28
C ASP A 271 38.71 -10.99 7.99
N ASP A 272 38.55 -12.06 7.21
CA ASP A 272 39.35 -12.33 6.00
C ASP A 272 38.63 -12.02 4.67
N VAL A 273 37.40 -11.51 4.70
CA VAL A 273 36.55 -11.38 3.50
C VAL A 273 36.41 -9.92 3.07
N VAL A 274 37.05 -9.56 1.95
CA VAL A 274 37.23 -8.16 1.51
C VAL A 274 36.03 -7.60 0.74
N ASP A 275 35.23 -8.44 0.08
CA ASP A 275 34.09 -8.01 -0.75
C ASP A 275 32.72 -8.42 -0.19
N LEU A 276 31.75 -7.52 -0.33
CA LEU A 276 30.38 -7.68 0.17
C LEU A 276 29.69 -8.96 -0.36
N PRO A 277 29.79 -9.32 -1.66
CA PRO A 277 29.25 -10.60 -2.16
C PRO A 277 29.80 -11.83 -1.42
N SER A 278 31.10 -11.88 -1.16
CA SER A 278 31.73 -12.98 -0.42
C SER A 278 31.29 -13.01 1.05
N GLN A 279 31.14 -11.85 1.70
CA GLN A 279 30.63 -11.76 3.08
C GLN A 279 29.19 -12.26 3.19
N VAL A 280 28.32 -11.83 2.26
CA VAL A 280 26.94 -12.32 2.17
C VAL A 280 26.92 -13.84 1.97
N ARG A 281 27.78 -14.36 1.07
CA ARG A 281 27.90 -15.81 0.84
C ARG A 281 28.33 -16.55 2.10
N ALA A 282 29.34 -16.08 2.82
CA ALA A 282 29.83 -16.71 4.05
C ALA A 282 28.72 -16.82 5.11
N VAL A 283 27.97 -15.74 5.33
CA VAL A 283 26.87 -15.71 6.30
C VAL A 283 25.74 -16.66 5.89
N LEU A 284 25.34 -16.65 4.61
CA LEU A 284 24.25 -17.52 4.14
C LEU A 284 24.67 -18.99 4.10
N SER A 285 25.91 -19.30 3.74
CA SER A 285 26.43 -20.67 3.77
C SER A 285 26.52 -21.25 5.20
N GLY A 286 26.81 -20.43 6.21
CA GLY A 286 26.72 -20.84 7.62
C GLY A 286 25.30 -21.27 8.05
N GLU A 287 24.27 -20.76 7.38
CA GLU A 287 22.87 -21.11 7.61
C GLU A 287 22.39 -22.33 6.79
N GLY A 288 23.28 -22.96 6.03
CA GLY A 288 23.01 -24.13 5.20
C GLY A 288 22.63 -23.82 3.74
N TRP A 289 22.88 -22.59 3.27
CA TRP A 289 22.52 -22.17 1.92
C TRP A 289 23.70 -22.34 0.96
N THR A 290 23.48 -23.10 -0.10
CA THR A 290 24.47 -23.33 -1.17
C THR A 290 24.12 -22.50 -2.39
N ALA A 291 25.15 -22.08 -3.13
CA ALA A 291 25.01 -21.39 -4.42
C ALA A 291 24.51 -22.33 -5.52
#